data_AF-A0A0E3KUK3-F1
#
_entry.id   AF-A0A0E3KUK3-F1
#
_cell.length_a   1.000
_cell.length_b   1.000
_cell.length_c   1.000
_cell.angle_alpha   90.00
_cell.angle_beta   90.00
_cell.angle_gamma   90.00
#
_symmetry.space_group_name_H-M   'P 1'
#
loop_
_entity.id
_entity.type
_entity.pdbx_description
1 polymer ?
#
loop_
_entity_poly.entity_id
_entity_poly.type
_entity_poly.pdbx_seq_one_letter_code
_entity_poly.pdbx_strand_id
1 'polypeptide(L)'
;MVRANHYHKKKEEWIAPASGKIELHLENVISGEKGELILDTHTKEYEMIYIPPFVAHAIKNNWEHEASLMVFSKNPEDKEDTVPYEVTI
;
A
#
# COMPACT_ATOMS: atom_id res chain seq x y z
N MET A 1 11.47 8.11 -3.74
CA MET A 1 10.21 8.75 -4.16
C MET A 1 9.06 8.01 -3.50
N VAL A 2 8.08 8.72 -2.95
CA VAL A 2 6.89 8.13 -2.33
C VAL A 2 5.78 8.05 -3.39
N ARG A 3 5.03 6.95 -3.40
CA ARG A 3 3.87 6.73 -4.27
C ARG A 3 2.64 6.35 -3.44
N ALA A 4 1.49 6.35 -4.11
CA ALA A 4 0.21 5.85 -3.60
C ALA A 4 -0.41 6.60 -2.41
N ASN A 5 0.13 7.71 -1.91
CA ASN A 5 -0.46 8.60 -0.88
C ASN A 5 -1.98 8.92 -1.08
N HIS A 6 -2.85 7.98 -0.74
CA HIS A 6 -4.30 8.06 -0.84
C HIS A 6 -4.95 6.94 -0.03
N TYR A 7 -6.27 7.03 0.13
CA TYR A 7 -7.13 5.94 0.55
C TYR A 7 -8.35 5.85 -0.35
N HIS A 8 -9.11 4.76 -0.21
CA HIS A 8 -10.39 4.57 -0.86
C HIS A 8 -11.55 4.60 0.14
N LYS A 9 -12.70 5.16 -0.24
CA LYS A 9 -13.90 5.16 0.62
C LYS A 9 -14.68 3.85 0.51
N LYS A 10 -14.53 3.11 -0.59
CA LYS A 10 -15.30 1.90 -0.89
C LYS A 10 -14.42 0.75 -1.39
N LYS A 11 -13.42 1.04 -2.23
CA LYS A 11 -12.56 0.02 -2.80
C LYS A 11 -11.72 -0.66 -1.72
N GLU A 12 -11.67 -1.97 -1.84
CA GLU A 12 -10.74 -2.88 -1.17
C GLU A 12 -9.56 -3.16 -2.11
N GLU A 13 -8.36 -3.23 -1.56
CA GLU A 13 -7.16 -3.58 -2.31
C GLU A 13 -6.36 -4.68 -1.64
N TRP A 14 -5.59 -5.42 -2.45
CA TRP A 14 -4.58 -6.35 -1.97
C TRP A 14 -3.26 -6.02 -2.63
N ILE A 15 -2.21 -5.84 -1.84
CA ILE A 15 -0.86 -5.56 -2.32
C ILE A 15 0.03 -6.76 -2.04
N ALA A 16 0.75 -7.21 -3.08
CA ALA A 16 1.75 -8.27 -2.94
C ALA A 16 3.07 -7.85 -3.62
N PRO A 17 4.24 -8.15 -3.03
CA PRO A 17 5.51 -7.91 -3.69
C PRO A 17 5.70 -8.88 -4.86
N ALA A 18 6.11 -8.34 -6.01
CA ALA A 18 6.38 -9.13 -7.22
C ALA A 18 7.89 -9.23 -7.49
N SER A 19 8.67 -8.22 -7.09
CA SER A 19 10.13 -8.29 -7.08
C SER A 19 10.72 -7.28 -6.09
N GLY A 20 11.88 -7.62 -5.56
CA GLY A 20 12.69 -6.70 -4.76
C GLY A 20 12.13 -6.51 -3.35
N LYS A 21 12.40 -5.33 -2.80
CA LYS A 21 12.08 -4.96 -1.42
C LYS A 21 11.50 -3.54 -1.37
N ILE A 22 10.41 -3.35 -0.63
CA ILE A 22 9.73 -2.06 -0.57
C ILE A 22 9.01 -1.86 0.76
N GLU A 23 8.98 -0.62 1.25
CA GLU A 23 8.24 -0.25 2.46
C GLU A 23 6.79 0.11 2.09
N LEU A 24 5.87 -0.43 2.88
CA LEU A 24 4.45 -0.10 2.86
C LEU A 24 4.09 0.55 4.19
N HIS A 25 3.61 1.78 4.11
CA HIS A 25 3.13 2.57 5.24
C HIS A 25 1.61 2.64 5.18
N LEU A 26 0.94 2.43 6.31
CA LEU A 26 -0.51 2.35 6.43
C LEU A 26 -1.00 3.27 7.55
N GLU A 27 -2.12 3.94 7.31
CA GLU A 27 -2.80 4.74 8.32
C GLU A 27 -4.32 4.63 8.17
N ASN A 28 -5.00 4.16 9.21
CA ASN A 28 -6.46 4.22 9.26
C ASN A 28 -6.89 5.67 9.51
N VAL A 29 -7.54 6.30 8.53
CA VAL A 29 -7.87 7.74 8.61
C VAL A 29 -9.00 8.07 9.59
N ILE A 30 -9.68 7.06 10.12
CA ILE A 30 -10.75 7.22 11.12
C ILE A 30 -10.18 7.07 12.53
N SER A 31 -9.42 6.00 12.79
CA SER A 31 -8.88 5.71 14.13
C SER A 31 -7.52 6.37 14.40
N GLY A 32 -6.77 6.72 13.35
CA GLY A 32 -5.38 7.17 13.45
C GLY A 32 -4.37 6.05 13.71
N GLU A 33 -4.80 4.79 13.68
CA GLU A 33 -3.90 3.64 13.82
C GLU A 33 -2.93 3.57 12.64
N LYS A 34 -1.65 3.32 12.93
CA LYS A 34 -0.58 3.29 11.94
C LYS A 34 0.08 1.92 11.90
N GLY A 35 0.54 1.52 10.73
CA GLY A 35 1.30 0.30 10.51
C GLY A 35 2.38 0.51 9.46
N GLU A 36 3.48 -0.20 9.62
CA GLU A 36 4.58 -0.21 8.67
C GLU A 36 5.00 -1.65 8.41
N LEU A 37 5.19 -2.00 7.14
CA LEU A 37 5.66 -3.31 6.72
C LEU A 37 6.76 -3.17 5.67
N ILE A 38 7.67 -4.13 5.70
CA ILE A 38 8.65 -4.33 4.64
C ILE A 38 8.20 -5.54 3.83
N LEU A 39 7.83 -5.31 2.57
CA LEU A 39 7.49 -6.36 1.61
C LEU A 39 8.77 -6.74 0.86
N ASP A 40 9.20 -8.00 0.99
CA ASP A 40 10.50 -8.47 0.48
C ASP A 40 10.36 -9.84 -0.19
N THR A 41 10.63 -9.92 -1.49
CA THR A 41 10.54 -11.19 -2.23
C THR A 41 11.67 -12.18 -1.92
N HIS A 42 12.68 -11.77 -1.15
CA HIS A 42 13.83 -12.63 -0.80
C HIS A 42 13.61 -13.43 0.49
N THR A 43 12.53 -13.16 1.22
CA THR A 43 12.16 -13.92 2.43
C THR A 43 11.29 -15.12 2.06
N LYS A 44 11.18 -16.10 2.97
CA LYS A 44 10.30 -17.27 2.77
C LYS A 44 8.82 -16.95 2.98
N GLU A 45 8.53 -15.83 3.64
CA GLU A 45 7.20 -15.36 4.01
C GLU A 45 6.88 -14.18 3.09
N TYR A 46 6.24 -14.46 1.96
CA TYR A 46 5.69 -13.41 1.12
C TYR A 46 4.22 -13.25 1.48
N GLU A 47 3.85 -12.07 1.98
CA GLU A 47 2.50 -11.80 2.42
C GLU A 47 1.78 -10.90 1.40
N MET A 48 0.54 -11.27 1.09
CA MET A 48 -0.41 -10.39 0.41
C MET A 48 -1.12 -9.58 1.48
N ILE A 49 -0.95 -8.27 1.45
CA ILE A 49 -1.52 -7.36 2.43
C ILE A 49 -2.89 -6.90 1.93
N TYR A 50 -3.91 -7.18 2.73
CA TYR A 50 -5.24 -6.63 2.51
C TYR A 50 -5.34 -5.21 3.04
N ILE A 51 -5.81 -4.29 2.20
CA ILE A 51 -6.04 -2.88 2.52
C ILE A 51 -7.55 -2.62 2.43
N PRO A 52 -8.22 -2.51 3.59
CA PRO A 52 -9.64 -2.17 3.62
C PRO A 52 -9.87 -0.69 3.28
N PRO A 53 -11.13 -0.29 2.98
CA PRO A 53 -11.49 1.11 2.86
C PRO A 53 -11.07 1.92 4.09
N PHE A 54 -10.79 3.21 3.87
CA PHE A 54 -10.32 4.17 4.89
C PHE A 54 -8.94 3.87 5.49
N VAL A 55 -8.19 2.91 4.93
CA VAL A 55 -6.75 2.78 5.21
C VAL A 55 -5.99 3.48 4.09
N ALA A 56 -5.41 4.62 4.44
CA ALA A 56 -4.45 5.29 3.58
C ALA A 56 -3.17 4.48 3.52
N HIS A 57 -2.58 4.43 2.34
CA HIS A 57 -1.36 3.69 2.12
C HIS A 57 -0.35 4.51 1.33
N ALA A 58 0.92 4.27 1.60
CA ALA A 58 2.02 4.87 0.87
C ALA A 58 3.15 3.88 0.71
N ILE A 59 3.84 3.99 -0.41
CA ILE A 59 4.89 3.06 -0.80
C ILE A 59 6.18 3.83 -1.02
N LYS A 60 7.27 3.35 -0.42
CA LYS A 60 8.59 3.95 -0.55
C LYS A 60 9.63 2.87 -0.81
N ASN A 61 10.38 3.04 -1.89
CA ASN A 61 11.58 2.25 -2.12
C ASN A 61 12.79 2.97 -1.50
N ASN A 62 13.36 2.40 -0.44
CA ASN A 62 14.55 2.88 0.26
C ASN A 62 15.84 2.12 -0.14
N TRP A 63 15.77 1.24 -1.15
CA TRP A 63 16.89 0.40 -1.58
C TRP A 63 17.46 0.84 -2.93
N GLU A 64 18.68 0.37 -3.22
CA GLU A 64 19.39 0.70 -4.47
C GLU A 64 18.76 0.06 -5.71
N HIS A 65 18.06 -1.06 -5.53
CA HIS A 65 17.45 -1.81 -6.61
C HIS A 65 15.96 -1.47 -6.78
N GLU A 66 15.48 -1.59 -8.00
CA GLU A 66 14.05 -1.45 -8.30
C GLU A 66 13.24 -2.55 -7.60
N ALA A 67 11.98 -2.22 -7.29
CA ALA A 67 11.01 -3.13 -6.73
C ALA A 67 9.68 -2.98 -7.47
N SER A 68 8.90 -4.06 -7.52
CA SER A 68 7.58 -4.06 -8.14
C SER A 68 6.54 -4.69 -7.22
N LEU A 69 5.32 -4.18 -7.33
CA LEU A 69 4.16 -4.63 -6.57
C LEU A 69 3.04 -5.00 -7.54
N MET A 70 2.27 -6.02 -7.19
CA MET A 70 0.96 -6.27 -7.78
C MET A 70 -0.10 -5.74 -6.84
N VAL A 71 -1.04 -4.97 -7.40
CA VAL A 71 -2.21 -4.46 -6.68
C VAL A 71 -3.46 -5.05 -7.31
N PHE A 72 -4.26 -5.75 -6.51
CA PHE A 72 -5.52 -6.35 -6.93
C PHE A 72 -6.68 -5.60 -6.30
N SER A 73 -7.79 -5.49 -7.04
CA SER A 73 -9.06 -5.05 -6.49
C SER A 73 -10.20 -5.81 -7.16
N LYS A 74 -11.32 -5.94 -6.43
CA LYS A 74 -12.56 -6.48 -7.00
C LYS A 74 -13.24 -5.48 -7.94
N ASN A 75 -12.99 -4.19 -7.73
CA ASN A 75 -13.70 -3.11 -8.41
C ASN A 75 -12.75 -2.37 -9.36
N PRO A 76 -13.24 -1.90 -10.51
CA PRO A 76 -12.45 -1.04 -11.40
C PRO A 76 -12.08 0.28 -10.72
N GLU A 77 -11.22 1.07 -11.38
CA GLU A 77 -10.91 2.42 -10.94
C GLU A 77 -12.16 3.33 -10.90
N ASP A 78 -12.33 4.03 -9.77
CA ASP A 78 -13.31 5.10 -9.59
C ASP A 78 -12.56 6.30 -8.99
N LYS A 79 -12.53 7.41 -9.74
CA LYS A 79 -11.81 8.62 -9.34
C LYS A 79 -12.45 9.32 -8.15
N GLU A 80 -13.76 9.18 -7.97
CA GLU A 80 -14.49 9.79 -6.85
C GLU A 80 -14.31 9.00 -5.55
N ASP A 81 -13.87 7.74 -5.66
CA ASP A 81 -13.57 6.86 -4.52
C ASP A 81 -12.17 7.10 -3.94
N THR A 82 -11.26 7.65 -4.75
CA THR A 82 -9.86 7.86 -4.39
C THR A 82 -9.68 9.23 -3.74
N VAL A 83 -9.23 9.25 -2.48
CA VAL A 83 -9.00 10.49 -1.74
C VAL A 83 -7.50 10.67 -1.48
N PRO A 84 -6.87 11.73 -2.03
CA PRO A 84 -5.48 12.05 -1.72
C PRO A 84 -5.25 12.21 -0.22
N TYR A 85 -4.21 11.57 0.30
CA TYR A 85 -3.84 11.62 1.71
C TYR A 85 -2.35 11.35 1.88
N GLU A 86 -1.62 12.27 2.49
CA GLU A 86 -0.19 12.11 2.74
C GLU A 86 0.04 11.27 4.00
N VAL A 87 0.41 10.00 3.82
CA VAL A 87 0.76 9.12 4.94
C VAL A 87 2.10 9.58 5.52
N THR A 88 2.22 9.58 6.84
CA THR A 88 3.52 9.85 7.50
C THR A 88 4.44 8.66 7.31
N ILE A 89 5.65 8.88 6.77
CA ILE A 89 6.65 7.86 6.42
C ILE A 89 7.97 8.14 7.13
#